data_AF-A0A5W0Y3U9-F1
#
_entry.id   AF-A0A5W0Y3U9-F1
#
_cell.length_a   1.000
_cell.length_b   1.000
_cell.length_c   1.000
_cell.angle_alpha   90.00
_cell.angle_beta   90.00
_cell.angle_gamma   90.00
#
_symmetry.space_group_name_H-M   'P 1'
#
loop_
_entity.id
_entity.type
_entity.pdbx_description
1 polymer ?
#
loop_
_entity_poly.entity_id
_entity_poly.type
_entity_poly.pdbx_seq_one_letter_code
_entity_poly.pdbx_strand_id
1 'polypeptide(L)' 'IPDAARIVPVLNGNKQIGTIVVSTEEIFDGNNKEHLGKANDIEIKLLDLGLLPLMTEL' A
#
# COMPACT_ATOMS: atom_id res chain seq x y z
N ILE A 1 -8.32 1.67 3.57
CA ILE A 1 -7.16 1.22 4.34
C ILE A 1 -6.84 2.33 5.33
N PRO A 2 -7.33 2.24 6.58
CA PRO A 2 -7.23 3.34 7.53
C PRO A 2 -5.78 3.67 7.93
N ASP A 3 -4.87 2.70 7.78
CA ASP A 3 -3.45 2.84 8.15
C ASP A 3 -2.58 3.41 7.02
N ALA A 4 -3.15 3.62 5.82
CA ALA A 4 -2.45 4.26 4.72
C ALA A 4 -2.40 5.78 4.93
N ALA A 5 -1.21 6.36 4.84
CA ALA A 5 -1.04 7.81 4.89
C ALA A 5 -1.75 8.49 3.71
N ARG A 6 -1.70 7.85 2.52
CA ARG A 6 -2.39 8.35 1.34
C ARG A 6 -2.79 7.22 0.40
N ILE A 7 -3.91 7.43 -0.29
CA ILE A 7 -4.41 6.54 -1.34
C ILE A 7 -4.55 7.36 -2.61
N VAL A 8 -3.82 6.98 -3.67
CA VAL A 8 -3.80 7.71 -4.94
C VAL A 8 -4.40 6.81 -6.04
N PRO A 9 -5.53 7.17 -6.64
CA PRO A 9 -6.08 6.39 -7.75
C PRO A 9 -5.18 6.54 -8.99
N VAL A 10 -4.92 5.44 -9.68
CA VAL A 10 -4.22 5.43 -10.97
C VAL A 10 -5.27 5.40 -12.07
N LEU A 11 -5.27 6.43 -12.91
CA LEU A 11 -6.23 6.60 -14.00
C LEU A 11 -5.55 6.32 -15.34
N ASN A 12 -6.25 5.60 -16.22
CA ASN A 12 -5.95 5.50 -17.64
C ASN A 12 -7.12 6.10 -18.44
N GLY A 13 -6.91 7.32 -18.95
CA GLY A 13 -7.99 8.15 -19.46
C GLY A 13 -9.02 8.42 -18.36
N ASN A 14 -10.27 8.02 -18.60
CA ASN A 14 -11.38 8.20 -17.65
C ASN A 14 -11.64 6.97 -16.76
N LYS A 15 -10.82 5.92 -16.85
CA LYS A 15 -11.01 4.69 -16.09
C LYS A 15 -9.93 4.54 -15.02
N GLN A 16 -10.32 4.28 -13.78
CA GLN A 16 -9.38 3.86 -12.74
C GLN A 16 -8.91 2.43 -13.02
N ILE A 17 -7.59 2.27 -13.16
CA ILE A 17 -6.94 0.98 -13.43
C ILE A 17 -6.30 0.37 -12.18
N GLY A 18 -6.14 1.16 -11.12
CA GLY A 18 -5.53 0.70 -9.89
C GLY A 18 -5.42 1.82 -8.87
N THR A 19 -4.63 1.57 -7.84
CA THR A 19 -4.47 2.46 -6.70
C THR A 19 -3.06 2.32 -6.15
N ILE A 20 -2.37 3.43 -5.94
CA ILE A 20 -1.11 3.48 -5.19
C ILE A 20 -1.46 3.72 -3.73
N VAL A 21 -0.98 2.84 -2.85
CA VAL A 21 -1.12 2.97 -1.40
C VAL A 21 0.21 3.45 -0.85
N VAL A 22 0.19 4.53 -0.09
CA VAL A 22 1.39 5.19 0.45
C VAL A 22 1.39 5.05 1.97
N SER A 23 2.47 4.52 2.54
CA SER A 23 2.62 4.25 3.99
C SER A 23 3.05 5.46 4.82
N THR A 24 3.78 6.41 4.23
CA THR A 24 4.18 7.68 4.87
C THR A 24 4.29 8.79 3.82
N GLU A 25 4.03 10.04 4.22
CA GLU A 25 4.22 11.21 3.35
C GLU A 25 5.66 11.75 3.36
N GLU A 26 6.51 11.24 4.26
CA GLU A 26 7.93 11.59 4.33
C GLU A 26 8.81 10.65 3.49
N ILE A 27 10.11 10.92 3.44
CA ILE A 27 11.06 10.02 2.78
C ILE A 27 11.07 8.69 3.55
N PHE A 28 10.65 7.62 2.87
CA PHE A 28 10.67 6.28 3.44
C PHE A 28 12.12 5.86 3.75
N ASP A 29 12.31 5.26 4.92
CA ASP A 29 13.60 4.78 5.41
C ASP A 29 13.42 3.33 5.85
N GLY A 30 14.05 2.42 5.12
CA GLY A 30 13.98 0.98 5.39
C GLY A 30 14.71 0.55 6.66
N ASN A 31 15.45 1.43 7.34
CA ASN A 31 16.03 1.16 8.66
C ASN A 31 15.19 1.74 9.80
N ASN A 32 14.24 2.63 9.49
CA ASN A 32 13.35 3.20 10.49
C ASN A 32 12.23 2.20 10.81
N LYS A 33 12.22 1.69 12.04
CA LYS A 33 11.22 0.73 12.52
C LYS A 33 9.80 1.26 12.45
N GLU A 34 9.59 2.57 12.57
CA GLU A 34 8.27 3.18 12.46
C GLU A 34 7.76 3.11 11.00
N HIS A 35 8.62 3.41 10.03
CA HIS A 35 8.28 3.34 8.61
C HIS A 35 7.99 1.90 8.19
N LEU A 36 8.83 0.97 8.63
CA LEU A 36 8.62 -0.46 8.41
C LEU A 36 7.33 -0.95 9.05
N GLY A 37 7.04 -0.56 10.29
CA GLY A 37 5.81 -0.92 11.00
C GLY A 37 4.56 -0.48 10.23
N LYS A 38 4.50 0.80 9.84
CA LYS A 38 3.38 1.34 9.04
C LYS A 38 3.19 0.59 7.72
N ALA A 39 4.29 0.29 7.01
CA ALA A 39 4.21 -0.46 5.75
C ALA A 39 3.71 -1.90 5.96
N ASN A 40 4.23 -2.59 6.98
CA ASN A 40 3.86 -3.97 7.30
C ASN A 40 2.40 -4.08 7.75
N ASP A 41 1.91 -3.13 8.55
CA ASP A 41 0.50 -3.10 8.98
C ASP A 41 -0.44 -2.95 7.78
N ILE A 42 -0.06 -2.14 6.79
CA ILE A 42 -0.79 -2.01 5.52
C ILE A 42 -0.77 -3.33 4.74
N GLU A 43 0.36 -4.01 4.65
CA GLU A 43 0.47 -5.31 3.96
C GLU A 43 -0.43 -6.37 4.59
N ILE A 44 -0.40 -6.50 5.93
CA ILE A 44 -1.28 -7.42 6.66
C ILE A 44 -2.75 -7.12 6.36
N LYS A 45 -3.13 -5.83 6.35
CA LYS A 45 -4.50 -5.44 6.07
C LYS A 45 -4.93 -5.69 4.63
N LEU A 46 -4.02 -5.50 3.67
CA LEU A 46 -4.27 -5.82 2.27
C LEU A 46 -4.45 -7.33 2.09
N LEU A 47 -3.67 -8.14 2.82
CA LEU A 47 -3.83 -9.59 2.84
C LEU A 47 -5.18 -10.00 3.45
N ASP A 48 -5.57 -9.43 4.59
CA ASP A 48 -6.86 -9.69 5.24
C ASP A 48 -8.06 -9.35 4.35
N LEU A 49 -7.92 -8.32 3.51
CA LEU A 49 -8.94 -7.92 2.53
C LEU A 49 -8.92 -8.78 1.25
N GLY A 50 -7.97 -9.71 1.12
CA GLY A 50 -7.77 -10.52 -0.09
C GLY A 50 -7.29 -9.71 -1.30
N LEU A 51 -6.70 -8.54 -1.06
CA LEU A 51 -6.22 -7.61 -2.09
C LEU A 51 -4.73 -7.80 -2.42
N LEU A 52 -4.01 -8.59 -1.62
CA LEU A 52 -2.60 -8.90 -1.82
C LEU A 52 -2.44 -10.34 -2.32
N PRO A 53 -2.26 -10.56 -3.64
CA PRO A 53 -2.03 -11.90 -4.19
C PRO A 53 -0.63 -12.42 -3.82
N LEU A 54 -0.46 -13.73 -3.81
CA LEU A 54 0.85 -14.34 -3.65
C LEU A 54 1.70 -14.10 -4.91
N MET A 55 3.02 -13.98 -4.75
CA MET A 55 3.92 -13.85 -5.91
C MET A 55 3.82 -15.02 -6.89
N THR A 56 3.42 -16.20 -6.42
CA THR A 56 3.22 -17.40 -7.25
C THR A 56 1.93 -17.39 -8.05
N GLU A 57 1.03 -16.45 -7.78
CA GLU A 57 -0.28 -16.30 -8.44
C GLU A 57 -0.30 -15.20 -9.50
N LEU A 58 0.85 -14.52 -9.71
CA LEU A 58 1.03 -13.44 -10.68
C LEU A 58 1.63 -13.92 -12.01
#